data_AF-A0A1M6HLD4-F1
#
_entry.id   AF-A0A1M6HLD4-F1
#
_cell.length_a   1.000
_cell.length_b   1.000
_cell.length_c   1.000
_cell.angle_alpha   90.00
_cell.angle_beta   90.00
_cell.angle_gamma   90.00
#
_symmetry.space_group_name_H-M   'P 1'
#
loop_
_entity.id
_entity.type
_entity.pdbx_description
1 polymer ?
#
loop_
_entity_poly.entity_id
_entity_poly.type
_entity_poly.pdbx_seq_one_letter_code
_entity_poly.pdbx_strand_id
1 'polypeptide(L)'
;MTKSEIERVQAYLRRLLGTERISVIPPKQAGMSVEIEAGGEVIGTLHRDAEDGEVSYALHLTILEEDLPPAAQRMLAPTPAAAKRKR
;
A
#
# COMPACT_ATOMS: atom_id res chain seq x y z
N MET A 1 19.13 -7.68 -2.84
CA MET A 1 17.88 -8.44 -3.06
C MET A 1 17.82 -8.88 -4.52
N THR A 2 17.56 -10.16 -4.78
CA THR A 2 17.51 -10.75 -6.13
C THR A 2 16.15 -10.55 -6.79
N LYS A 3 16.07 -10.66 -8.12
CA LYS A 3 14.80 -10.57 -8.87
C LYS A 3 13.75 -11.57 -8.37
N SER A 4 14.15 -12.80 -8.06
CA SER A 4 13.25 -13.83 -7.55
C SER A 4 12.75 -13.53 -6.13
N GLU A 5 13.51 -12.80 -5.30
CA GLU A 5 13.01 -12.32 -4.01
C GLU A 5 11.98 -11.21 -4.19
N ILE A 6 12.21 -10.29 -5.14
CA ILE A 6 11.29 -9.21 -5.48
C ILE A 6 9.93 -9.78 -5.92
N GLU A 7 9.94 -10.75 -6.83
CA GLU A 7 8.72 -11.42 -7.31
C GLU A 7 7.97 -12.13 -6.17
N ARG A 8 8.69 -12.80 -5.27
CA ARG A 8 8.10 -13.48 -4.10
C ARG A 8 7.48 -12.50 -3.12
N VAL A 9 8.18 -11.42 -2.77
CA VAL A 9 7.66 -10.40 -1.86
C VAL A 9 6.47 -9.67 -2.49
N GLN A 10 6.54 -9.32 -3.78
CA GLN A 10 5.42 -8.72 -4.50
C GLN A 10 4.18 -9.61 -4.46
N ALA A 11 4.31 -10.89 -4.81
CA ALA A 11 3.19 -11.84 -4.78
C ALA A 11 2.61 -11.98 -3.37
N TYR A 12 3.46 -12.01 -2.35
CA TYR A 12 3.04 -12.03 -0.95
C TYR A 12 2.24 -10.78 -0.56
N LEU A 13 2.73 -9.58 -0.89
CA LEU A 13 2.05 -8.32 -0.56
C LEU A 13 0.72 -8.18 -1.28
N ARG A 14 0.65 -8.56 -2.57
CA ARG A 14 -0.60 -8.57 -3.33
C ARG A 14 -1.65 -9.48 -2.72
N ARG A 15 -1.24 -10.68 -2.30
CA ARG A 15 -2.11 -11.63 -1.60
C ARG A 15 -2.53 -11.11 -0.21
N LEU A 16 -1.61 -10.54 0.54
CA LEU A 16 -1.85 -10.07 1.91
C LEU A 16 -2.81 -8.86 1.93
N LEU A 17 -2.61 -7.91 1.02
CA LEU A 17 -3.37 -6.66 0.96
C LEU A 17 -4.58 -6.74 0.02
N GLY A 18 -4.73 -7.86 -0.71
CA GLY A 18 -5.87 -8.09 -1.60
C GLY A 18 -5.91 -7.17 -2.82
N THR A 19 -4.75 -6.73 -3.30
CA THR A 19 -4.65 -5.78 -4.41
C THR A 19 -3.52 -6.13 -5.36
N GLU A 20 -3.81 -6.14 -6.66
CA GLU A 20 -2.81 -6.34 -7.73
C GLU A 20 -2.02 -5.05 -8.05
N ARG A 21 -2.40 -3.93 -7.42
CA ARG A 21 -1.80 -2.61 -7.71
C ARG A 21 -0.42 -2.41 -7.09
N ILE A 22 0.03 -3.34 -6.25
CA ILE A 22 1.33 -3.25 -5.59
C ILE A 22 2.41 -3.77 -6.53
N SER A 23 3.45 -2.97 -6.74
CA SER A 23 4.67 -3.37 -7.43
C SER A 23 5.88 -3.09 -6.55
N VAL A 24 6.87 -3.95 -6.65
CA VAL A 24 8.13 -3.82 -5.92
C VAL A 24 9.21 -3.44 -6.94
N ILE A 25 9.70 -2.21 -6.85
CA ILE A 25 10.62 -1.63 -7.83
C ILE A 25 12.04 -2.11 -7.53
N PRO A 26 12.73 -2.74 -8.48
CA PRO A 26 14.09 -3.23 -8.25
C PRO A 26 15.04 -2.07 -7.90
N PRO A 27 15.97 -2.29 -6.96
CA PRO A 27 16.88 -1.24 -6.53
C PRO A 27 17.81 -0.85 -7.67
N LYS A 28 18.11 0.45 -7.80
CA LYS A 28 19.02 0.97 -8.84
C LYS A 28 20.46 0.43 -8.70
N GLN A 29 20.86 0.06 -7.48
CA GLN A 29 22.16 -0.50 -7.17
C GLN A 29 22.02 -1.68 -6.20
N ALA A 30 22.90 -2.66 -6.32
CA ALA A 30 22.94 -3.80 -5.41
C ALA A 30 23.24 -3.34 -3.97
N GLY A 31 22.41 -3.76 -3.01
CA GLY A 31 22.55 -3.40 -1.59
C GLY A 31 21.72 -2.20 -1.15
N MET A 32 21.04 -1.51 -2.07
CA MET A 32 20.12 -0.42 -1.73
C MET A 32 18.72 -0.93 -1.36
N SER A 33 17.97 -0.09 -0.64
CA SER A 33 16.56 -0.28 -0.35
C SER A 33 15.75 -0.44 -1.63
N VAL A 34 14.74 -1.30 -1.56
CA VAL A 34 13.81 -1.56 -2.65
C VAL A 34 12.59 -0.67 -2.44
N GLU A 35 12.11 0.01 -3.47
CA GLU A 35 10.94 0.89 -3.34
C GLU A 35 9.65 0.09 -3.60
N ILE A 36 8.57 0.45 -2.92
CA ILE A 36 7.25 -0.15 -3.13
C ILE A 36 6.34 0.94 -3.67
N GLU A 37 5.67 0.62 -4.77
CA GLU A 37 4.62 1.45 -5.35
C GLU A 37 3.25 0.77 -5.25
N ALA A 38 2.21 1.58 -5.12
CA ALA A 38 0.82 1.15 -5.27
C ALA A 38 0.12 2.04 -6.28
N GLY A 39 -0.28 1.47 -7.42
CA GLY A 39 -1.02 2.20 -8.45
C GLY A 39 -0.23 3.33 -9.12
N GLY A 40 1.11 3.25 -9.11
CA GLY A 40 2.01 4.25 -9.70
C GLY A 40 2.54 5.30 -8.70
N GLU A 41 2.17 5.21 -7.43
CA GLU A 41 2.67 6.07 -6.35
C GLU A 41 3.61 5.29 -5.43
N VAL A 42 4.75 5.86 -5.06
CA VAL A 42 5.68 5.22 -4.10
C VAL A 42 5.13 5.39 -2.68
N ILE A 43 4.78 4.26 -2.05
CA ILE A 43 4.14 4.21 -0.72
C ILE A 43 5.11 3.79 0.40
N GLY A 44 6.32 3.36 0.05
CA GLY A 44 7.24 2.86 1.04
C GLY A 44 8.53 2.26 0.51
N THR A 45 9.32 1.73 1.43
CA THR A 45 10.58 1.04 1.17
C THR A 45 10.58 -0.35 1.80
N LEU A 46 11.41 -1.22 1.23
CA LEU A 46 11.62 -2.59 1.65
C LEU A 46 13.11 -2.83 1.80
N HIS A 47 13.49 -3.30 2.98
CA HIS A 47 14.85 -3.68 3.33
C HIS A 47 14.92 -5.18 3.55
N ARG A 48 15.91 -5.82 2.93
CA ARG A 48 16.22 -7.22 3.17
C ARG A 48 17.31 -7.28 4.22
N ASP A 49 17.01 -7.95 5.32
CA ASP A 49 17.98 -8.32 6.33
C ASP A 49 18.28 -9.82 6.24
N ALA A 50 19.53 -10.18 6.45
CA ALA A 50 19.98 -11.56 6.48
C ALA A 50 20.99 -11.71 7.62
N GLU A 51 20.46 -12.00 8.81
CA GLU A 51 21.24 -12.27 10.02
C GLU A 51 21.10 -13.74 10.41
N ASP A 52 22.22 -14.35 10.81
CA ASP A 52 22.28 -15.71 11.37
C ASP A 52 21.56 -16.81 10.57
N GLY A 53 21.57 -16.69 9.23
CA GLY A 53 20.92 -17.64 8.33
C GLY A 53 19.40 -17.45 8.15
N GLU A 54 18.81 -16.50 8.86
CA GLU A 54 17.41 -16.10 8.70
C GLU A 54 17.30 -14.88 7.76
N VAL A 55 16.41 -14.96 6.77
CA VAL A 55 16.14 -13.83 5.87
C VAL A 55 14.84 -13.17 6.30
N SER A 56 14.96 -11.92 6.75
CA SER A 56 13.85 -11.08 7.14
C SER A 56 13.66 -9.93 6.13
N TYR A 57 12.42 -9.51 5.94
CA TYR A 57 12.10 -8.36 5.08
C TYR A 57 11.38 -7.31 5.92
N ALA A 58 12.02 -6.16 6.11
CA ALA A 58 11.45 -5.02 6.80
C ALA A 58 10.77 -4.10 5.77
N LEU A 59 9.46 -3.97 5.89
CA LEU A 59 8.65 -3.08 5.06
C LEU A 59 8.30 -1.81 5.86
N HIS A 60 8.66 -0.66 5.32
CA HIS A 60 8.30 0.64 5.87
C HIS A 60 7.30 1.32 4.94
N LEU A 61 6.11 1.62 5.45
CA LEU A 61 5.06 2.32 4.72
C LEU A 61 4.87 3.69 5.36
N THR A 62 4.87 4.73 4.53
CA THR A 62 4.66 6.11 4.98
C THR A 62 3.35 6.61 4.38
N ILE A 63 2.48 7.13 5.22
CA ILE A 63 1.22 7.76 4.79
C ILE A 63 1.32 9.25 5.10
N LEU A 64 1.15 10.09 4.08
CA LEU A 64 1.15 11.53 4.24
C LEU A 64 -0.27 12.05 4.48
N GLU A 65 -0.39 13.14 5.24
CA GLU A 65 -1.70 13.74 5.54
C GLU A 65 -2.43 14.21 4.27
N GLU A 66 -1.69 14.66 3.26
CA GLU A 66 -2.23 15.12 1.98
C GLU A 66 -2.84 14.00 1.12
N ASP A 67 -2.40 12.75 1.32
CA ASP A 67 -2.96 11.58 0.65
C ASP A 67 -4.22 11.05 1.35
N LEU A 68 -4.45 11.47 2.59
CA LEU A 68 -5.62 11.03 3.34
C LEU A 68 -6.88 11.71 2.77
N PRO A 69 -7.97 10.94 2.56
CA PRO A 69 -9.25 11.56 2.29
C PRO A 69 -9.61 12.47 3.48
N PRO A 70 -10.35 13.56 3.25
CA PRO A 70 -10.83 14.41 4.34
C PRO A 70 -11.43 13.56 5.45
N ALA A 71 -10.91 13.70 6.68
CA ALA A 71 -11.41 12.99 7.85
C ALA A 71 -12.93 13.14 7.88
N ALA A 72 -13.64 12.02 7.67
CA ALA A 72 -15.00 12.02 7.16
C ALA A 72 -15.91 13.07 7.81
N GLN A 73 -16.15 14.19 7.13
CA GLN A 73 -17.44 14.89 7.22
C GLN A 73 -18.25 14.53 5.98
N ARG A 74 -18.76 13.29 5.91
CA ARG A 74 -19.99 12.89 5.16
C ARG A 74 -20.21 11.38 5.07
N MET A 75 -20.27 10.69 6.22
CA MET A 75 -21.20 9.55 6.29
C MET A 75 -22.61 9.98 6.74
N LEU A 76 -22.82 11.27 7.00
CA LEU A 76 -24.13 11.81 7.37
C LEU A 76 -24.40 13.10 6.59
N ALA A 77 -25.22 12.98 5.53
CA ALA A 77 -26.43 13.79 5.31
C ALA A 77 -26.89 13.75 3.82
N PRO A 78 -28.19 13.89 3.51
CA PRO A 78 -29.40 13.73 4.35
C PRO A 78 -30.48 12.83 3.70
N THR A 79 -31.35 12.21 4.50
CA THR A 79 -32.74 11.95 4.06
C THR A 79 -33.38 13.30 3.75
N PRO A 80 -33.96 13.54 2.55
CA PRO A 80 -35.42 13.65 2.54
C PRO A 80 -36.10 13.39 1.18
N ALA A 81 -37.29 12.80 1.22
CA ALA A 81 -38.39 13.27 0.37
C ALA A 81 -39.69 13.11 1.15
N ALA A 82 -40.10 14.20 1.78
CA ALA A 82 -41.42 14.38 2.34
C ALA A 82 -42.47 14.08 1.26
N ALA A 83 -43.19 12.97 1.42
CA ALA A 83 -44.42 12.72 0.70
C ALA A 83 -45.47 13.72 1.20
N LYS A 84 -45.53 14.89 0.57
CA LYS A 84 -46.76 15.68 0.52
C LYS A 84 -47.82 14.81 -0.17
N ARG A 85 -48.69 14.16 0.61
CA ARG A 85 -50.02 13.79 0.13
C ARG A 85 -51.06 14.47 1.01
N LYS A 86 -51.54 15.59 0.48
CA LYS A 86 -52.91 16.10 0.68
C LYS A 86 -53.87 14.93 0.88
N ARG A 87 -54.60 14.92 1.99
CA ARG A 87 -56.06 14.80 2.04
C ARG A 87 -56.55 15.10 3.45
#